data_AF-A0A9Q8LGR9-F1
#
_entry.id   AF-A0A9Q8LGR9-F1
#
_cell.length_a   1.000
_cell.length_b   1.000
_cell.length_c   1.000
_cell.angle_alpha   90.00
_cell.angle_beta   90.00
_cell.angle_gamma   90.00
#
_symmetry.space_group_name_H-M   'P 1'
#
loop_
_entity.id
_entity.type
_entity.pdbx_description
1 polymer ?
#
loop_
_entity_poly.entity_id
_entity_poly.type
_entity_poly.pdbx_seq_one_letter_code
_entity_poly.pdbx_strand_id
1 'polypeptide(L)'
;MALVHTVSIETATTNPALLGAFVRYVPPILDSSPSLTATVACCLEACKQKELHPTQRKVLDIGLYGHALKSIHIALQDRGQRDSDATFLAVVLMQRLETALVTKGIARIPCWSVHAGGVSDLLRYRGAFDPKNKLIFEAMLENIGPIVAHWIEKEEDCFLEAPEWQVVLQCREDTKLADRILLGVVGQLIFLPRLLRMFREARDDHGSVEGAMDLAMSMAVALRNVDNMLEDKLFQDVSIVSRSNAGWDAPVNCFYEDVKQKDARAICWHVILSIIINNALVALIGLKARSGCSKDFSGCVEELKRYNLILSRRAWMLATEARQCGLMVYYFYTGALVTSYKSAQSADHQNWIISLLNELHRSDESDALWTHEIVERSSRAFTASV
;
A
#
# COMPACT_ATOMS: atom_id res chain seq x y z
N MET A 1 -16.52 12.70 26.37
CA MET A 1 -16.28 14.09 25.88
C MET A 1 -14.81 14.42 25.58
N ALA A 2 -13.84 14.17 26.46
CA ALA A 2 -12.41 14.48 26.18
C ALA A 2 -11.80 13.69 24.99
N LEU A 3 -12.21 12.43 24.80
CA LEU A 3 -11.78 11.55 23.71
C LEU A 3 -12.25 12.08 22.33
N VAL A 4 -13.53 12.46 22.24
CA VAL A 4 -14.14 13.07 21.05
C VAL A 4 -13.45 14.37 20.68
N HIS A 5 -13.13 15.22 21.66
CA HIS A 5 -12.42 16.46 21.43
C HIS A 5 -10.97 16.25 20.95
N THR A 6 -10.33 15.13 21.29
CA THR A 6 -8.96 14.83 20.85
C THR A 6 -8.93 14.31 19.41
N VAL A 7 -9.95 13.57 18.98
CA VAL A 7 -10.06 13.05 17.61
C VAL A 7 -10.53 14.12 16.61
N SER A 8 -11.29 15.12 17.06
CA SER A 8 -11.85 16.17 16.20
C SER A 8 -10.94 17.38 15.93
N ILE A 9 -9.72 17.44 16.48
CA ILE A 9 -8.80 18.57 16.24
C ILE A 9 -8.00 18.29 14.95
N GLU A 10 -8.45 18.87 13.84
CA GLU A 10 -7.72 18.92 12.55
C GLU A 10 -6.49 19.85 12.56
N THR A 11 -6.16 20.49 13.69
CA THR A 11 -5.29 21.69 13.69
C THR A 11 -4.10 21.69 14.65
N ALA A 12 -3.67 20.54 15.19
CA ALA A 12 -2.44 20.48 15.98
C ALA A 12 -1.51 19.37 15.50
N THR A 13 -0.21 19.56 15.73
CA THR A 13 0.99 18.75 15.42
C THR A 13 0.93 17.24 15.72
N THR A 14 -0.20 16.75 16.22
CA THR A 14 -0.57 15.35 16.41
C THR A 14 -1.58 14.92 15.35
N ASN A 15 -1.16 14.83 14.08
CA ASN A 15 -2.09 14.48 13.00
C ASN A 15 -2.49 12.99 13.09
N PRO A 16 -3.77 12.63 13.34
CA PRO A 16 -4.23 11.25 13.32
C PRO A 16 -4.27 10.64 11.91
N ALA A 17 -3.79 11.33 10.87
CA ALA A 17 -3.66 10.83 9.50
C ALA A 17 -3.01 9.44 9.40
N LEU A 18 -2.13 9.10 10.34
CA LEU A 18 -1.56 7.77 10.47
C LEU A 18 -2.60 6.63 10.56
N LEU A 19 -3.69 6.90 11.27
CA LEU A 19 -4.77 5.94 11.51
C LEU A 19 -5.71 5.81 10.30
N GLY A 20 -5.64 6.73 9.34
CA GLY A 20 -6.42 6.73 8.10
C GLY A 20 -7.54 7.77 8.05
N ALA A 21 -8.01 8.10 6.85
CA ALA A 21 -9.03 9.14 6.64
C ALA A 21 -10.38 8.84 7.30
N PHE A 22 -10.71 7.56 7.47
CA PHE A 22 -11.99 7.12 8.06
C PHE A 22 -12.12 7.50 9.55
N VAL A 23 -11.04 7.86 10.24
CA VAL A 23 -11.04 8.17 11.68
C VAL A 23 -11.95 9.35 12.02
N ARG A 24 -12.19 10.27 11.08
CA ARG A 24 -13.16 11.37 11.26
C ARG A 24 -14.59 10.90 11.54
N TYR A 25 -14.95 9.69 11.16
CA TYR A 25 -16.27 9.10 11.37
C TYR A 25 -16.36 8.28 12.65
N VAL A 26 -15.25 8.07 13.36
CA VAL A 26 -15.20 7.23 14.57
C VAL A 26 -15.86 7.90 15.79
N PRO A 27 -15.70 9.22 16.06
CA PRO A 27 -16.22 9.82 17.30
C PRO A 27 -17.71 9.58 17.59
N PRO A 28 -18.63 9.68 16.61
CA PRO A 28 -20.06 9.46 16.85
C PRO A 28 -20.45 8.04 17.29
N ILE A 29 -19.60 7.04 17.06
CA ILE A 29 -19.89 5.63 17.31
C ILE A 29 -19.04 5.02 18.44
N LEU A 30 -18.29 5.84 19.19
CA LEU A 30 -17.45 5.35 20.28
C LEU A 30 -18.28 4.76 21.42
N ASP A 31 -19.30 5.50 21.86
CA ASP A 31 -20.10 5.14 23.02
C ASP A 31 -20.96 3.87 22.81
N SER A 32 -21.12 3.42 21.56
CA SER A 32 -21.87 2.20 21.24
C SER A 32 -21.03 0.92 21.28
N SER A 33 -19.70 1.01 21.45
CA SER A 33 -18.81 -0.14 21.36
C SER A 33 -17.63 -0.08 22.33
N PRO A 34 -17.58 -0.98 23.33
CA PRO A 34 -16.46 -1.10 24.25
C PRO A 34 -15.13 -1.43 23.55
N SER A 35 -15.16 -2.27 22.50
CA SER A 35 -13.97 -2.63 21.73
C SER A 35 -13.40 -1.43 20.98
N LEU A 36 -14.25 -0.66 20.30
CA LEU A 36 -13.80 0.53 19.57
C LEU A 36 -13.28 1.60 20.51
N THR A 37 -13.97 1.83 21.64
CA THR A 37 -13.52 2.79 22.67
C THR A 37 -12.17 2.40 23.25
N ALA A 38 -11.96 1.14 23.61
CA ALA A 38 -10.69 0.65 24.14
C ALA A 38 -9.56 0.80 23.09
N THR A 39 -9.82 0.46 21.83
CA THR A 39 -8.84 0.63 20.75
C THR A 39 -8.49 2.10 20.52
N VAL A 40 -9.46 2.99 20.46
CA VAL A 40 -9.19 4.43 20.26
C VAL A 40 -8.40 5.02 21.43
N ALA A 41 -8.70 4.61 22.67
CA ALA A 41 -7.90 5.01 23.82
C ALA A 41 -6.43 4.57 23.68
N CYS A 42 -6.20 3.33 23.24
CA CYS A 42 -4.86 2.82 22.95
C CYS A 42 -4.16 3.60 21.83
N CYS A 43 -4.84 3.86 20.71
CA CYS A 43 -4.30 4.62 19.59
C CYS A 43 -3.93 6.06 19.99
N LEU A 44 -4.81 6.73 20.73
CA LEU A 44 -4.57 8.10 21.18
C LEU A 44 -3.40 8.17 22.14
N GLU A 45 -3.25 7.20 23.05
CA GLU A 45 -2.07 7.16 23.93
C GLU A 45 -0.78 6.99 23.14
N ALA A 46 -0.78 6.11 22.15
CA ALA A 46 0.36 5.96 21.24
C ALA A 46 0.66 7.25 20.44
N CYS A 47 -0.37 8.06 20.14
CA CYS A 47 -0.22 9.35 19.47
C CYS A 47 0.15 10.53 20.41
N LYS A 48 -0.06 10.40 21.73
CA LYS A 48 0.21 11.47 22.71
C LYS A 48 1.70 11.69 22.98
N GLN A 49 2.58 10.78 22.57
CA GLN A 49 4.02 10.94 22.72
C GLN A 49 4.45 12.15 21.87
N LYS A 50 4.59 13.30 22.56
CA LYS A 50 4.50 14.70 22.07
C LYS A 50 5.56 15.11 21.06
N GLU A 51 6.49 14.24 20.74
CA GLU A 51 7.42 14.43 19.67
C GLU A 51 7.27 13.21 18.76
N LEU A 52 6.56 13.38 17.64
CA LEU A 52 6.80 12.56 16.45
C LEU A 52 8.18 12.90 15.87
N HIS A 53 9.18 13.10 16.74
CA HIS A 53 10.56 13.08 16.31
C HIS A 53 10.84 11.64 15.87
N PRO A 54 11.48 11.46 14.71
CA PRO A 54 11.85 10.15 14.20
C PRO A 54 12.58 9.28 15.26
N THR A 55 13.24 9.90 16.25
CA THR A 55 14.29 9.35 17.12
C THR A 55 13.90 8.89 18.51
N GLN A 56 12.62 8.97 18.91
CA GLN A 56 12.20 8.49 20.22
C GLN A 56 11.39 7.19 20.12
N ARG A 57 11.88 6.17 20.83
CA ARG A 57 11.26 4.85 20.96
C ARG A 57 9.81 5.00 21.40
N LYS A 58 8.88 4.70 20.47
CA LYS A 58 7.45 4.67 20.78
C LYS A 58 7.17 3.53 21.74
N VAL A 59 6.82 3.86 22.98
CA VAL A 59 6.42 2.85 23.98
C VAL A 59 4.91 2.75 23.93
N LEU A 60 4.42 1.68 23.30
CA LEU A 60 3.02 1.29 23.40
C LEU A 60 2.70 0.94 24.86
N ASP A 61 1.65 1.54 25.42
CA ASP A 61 1.14 1.12 26.72
C ASP A 61 0.58 -0.30 26.61
N ILE A 62 1.30 -1.26 27.20
CA ILE A 62 0.97 -2.69 27.15
C ILE A 62 -0.39 -2.96 27.81
N GLY A 63 -0.75 -2.20 28.84
CA GLY A 63 -2.03 -2.32 29.54
C GLY A 63 -3.19 -1.90 28.65
N LEU A 64 -3.10 -0.75 27.99
CA LEU A 64 -4.11 -0.27 27.05
C LEU A 64 -4.21 -1.18 25.82
N TYR A 65 -3.08 -1.62 25.28
CA TYR A 65 -3.05 -2.55 24.15
C TYR A 65 -3.68 -3.90 24.49
N GLY A 66 -3.29 -4.50 25.61
CA GLY A 66 -3.88 -5.76 26.09
C GLY A 66 -5.38 -5.63 26.39
N HIS A 67 -5.82 -4.48 26.94
CA HIS A 67 -7.23 -4.20 27.15
C HIS A 67 -8.00 -4.09 25.83
N ALA A 68 -7.47 -3.39 24.83
CA ALA A 68 -8.08 -3.26 23.52
C ALA A 68 -8.19 -4.62 22.80
N LEU A 69 -7.14 -5.44 22.81
CA LEU A 69 -7.17 -6.80 22.26
C LEU A 69 -8.21 -7.68 22.97
N LYS A 70 -8.28 -7.63 24.30
CA LYS A 70 -9.28 -8.37 25.07
C LYS A 70 -10.71 -7.94 24.71
N SER A 71 -10.95 -6.64 24.58
CA SER A 71 -12.27 -6.09 24.22
C SER A 71 -12.66 -6.46 22.78
N ILE A 72 -11.72 -6.42 21.83
CA ILE A 72 -11.93 -6.93 20.47
C ILE A 72 -12.29 -8.41 20.52
N HIS A 73 -11.52 -9.23 21.24
CA HIS A 73 -11.77 -10.66 21.34
C HIS A 73 -13.18 -10.95 21.88
N ILE A 74 -13.62 -10.28 22.94
CA ILE A 74 -14.98 -10.40 23.48
C ILE A 74 -16.02 -10.04 22.42
N ALA A 75 -15.84 -8.92 21.71
CA ALA A 75 -16.76 -8.49 20.65
C ALA A 75 -16.81 -9.49 19.49
N LEU A 76 -15.72 -10.18 19.17
CA LEU A 76 -15.68 -11.23 18.16
C LEU A 76 -16.38 -12.52 18.60
N GLN A 77 -16.46 -12.81 19.91
CA GLN A 77 -17.21 -13.98 20.41
C GLN A 77 -18.73 -13.75 20.43
N ASP A 78 -19.17 -12.50 20.55
CA ASP A 78 -20.58 -12.13 20.49
C ASP A 78 -21.06 -11.97 19.04
N ARG A 79 -22.10 -12.72 18.64
CA ARG A 79 -22.59 -12.72 17.25
C ARG A 79 -23.13 -11.35 16.81
N GLY A 80 -23.81 -10.62 17.69
CA GLY A 80 -24.36 -9.30 17.37
C GLY A 80 -23.28 -8.23 17.25
N GLN A 81 -22.22 -8.33 18.05
CA GLN A 81 -21.10 -7.40 18.02
C GLN A 81 -20.12 -7.70 16.88
N ARG A 82 -19.91 -8.99 16.53
CA ARG A 82 -19.00 -9.42 15.46
C ARG A 82 -19.30 -8.73 14.14
N ASP A 83 -20.58 -8.62 13.80
CA ASP A 83 -21.04 -8.03 12.54
C ASP A 83 -21.07 -6.50 12.55
N SER A 84 -20.94 -5.86 13.72
CA SER A 84 -21.03 -4.41 13.83
C SER A 84 -19.87 -3.66 13.16
N ASP A 85 -20.16 -2.50 12.59
CA ASP A 85 -19.17 -1.56 12.05
C ASP A 85 -18.11 -1.18 13.10
N ALA A 86 -18.51 -1.07 14.37
CA ALA A 86 -17.60 -0.69 15.43
C ALA A 86 -16.53 -1.75 15.71
N THR A 87 -16.90 -3.04 15.70
CA THR A 87 -15.92 -4.14 15.81
C THR A 87 -14.98 -4.18 14.61
N PHE A 88 -15.49 -3.93 13.39
CA PHE A 88 -14.63 -3.81 12.21
C PHE A 88 -13.55 -2.76 12.40
N LEU A 89 -13.99 -1.55 12.78
CA LEU A 89 -13.12 -0.40 12.91
C LEU A 89 -12.12 -0.58 14.05
N ALA A 90 -12.51 -1.26 15.14
CA ALA A 90 -11.59 -1.61 16.21
C ALA A 90 -10.45 -2.51 15.72
N VAL A 91 -10.74 -3.51 14.88
CA VAL A 91 -9.71 -4.39 14.31
C VAL A 91 -8.84 -3.63 13.29
N VAL A 92 -9.46 -2.83 12.42
CA VAL A 92 -8.74 -1.99 11.45
C VAL A 92 -7.81 -1.01 12.15
N LEU A 93 -8.29 -0.28 13.16
CA LEU A 93 -7.47 0.68 13.91
C LEU A 93 -6.31 0.00 14.62
N MET A 94 -6.53 -1.19 15.19
CA MET A 94 -5.46 -1.96 15.82
C MET A 94 -4.39 -2.37 14.80
N GLN A 95 -4.79 -2.87 13.63
CA GLN A 95 -3.86 -3.18 12.54
C GLN A 95 -3.07 -1.95 12.09
N ARG A 96 -3.73 -0.78 11.96
CA ARG A 96 -3.06 0.49 11.61
C ARG A 96 -2.07 0.93 12.68
N LEU A 97 -2.45 0.83 13.95
CA LEU A 97 -1.59 1.12 15.08
C LEU A 97 -0.34 0.24 15.05
N GLU A 98 -0.50 -1.07 14.84
CA GLU A 98 0.63 -1.97 14.74
C GLU A 98 1.50 -1.71 13.52
N THR A 99 0.89 -1.46 12.36
CA THR A 99 1.65 -1.08 11.15
C THR A 99 2.50 0.18 11.41
N ALA A 100 1.98 1.10 12.20
CA ALA A 100 2.66 2.35 12.55
C ALA A 100 3.74 2.22 13.62
N LEU A 101 3.66 1.21 14.49
CA LEU A 101 4.55 1.00 15.62
C LEU A 101 5.56 -0.13 15.37
N VAL A 102 5.24 -1.08 14.50
CA VAL A 102 6.09 -2.20 14.08
C VAL A 102 6.94 -1.72 12.90
N THR A 103 7.78 -0.71 13.13
CA THR A 103 8.75 -0.23 12.13
C THR A 103 10.07 -1.02 12.15
N LYS A 104 10.20 -2.08 12.97
CA LYS A 104 11.46 -2.81 13.14
C LYS A 104 11.32 -4.32 13.09
N GLY A 105 11.85 -4.88 11.99
CA GLY A 105 12.18 -6.29 11.84
C GLY A 105 11.40 -6.98 10.73
N ILE A 106 12.12 -7.35 9.66
CA ILE A 106 11.70 -8.39 8.69
C ILE A 106 11.27 -9.69 9.43
N ALA A 107 11.73 -9.88 10.67
CA ALA A 107 11.33 -10.97 11.57
C ALA A 107 9.96 -10.80 12.29
N ARG A 108 9.18 -9.74 12.02
CA ARG A 108 7.82 -9.53 12.60
C ARG A 108 6.69 -9.41 11.58
N ILE A 109 6.95 -9.79 10.32
CA ILE A 109 5.94 -10.06 9.29
C ILE A 109 4.74 -10.89 9.81
N PRO A 110 4.90 -11.85 10.77
CA PRO A 110 3.76 -12.62 11.27
C PRO A 110 2.66 -11.79 11.94
N CYS A 111 2.96 -10.76 12.74
CA CYS A 111 1.93 -10.06 13.51
C CYS A 111 1.01 -9.20 12.63
N TRP A 112 1.61 -8.49 11.66
CA TRP A 112 0.83 -7.73 10.68
C TRP A 112 -0.02 -8.65 9.79
N SER A 113 0.52 -9.80 9.38
CA SER A 113 -0.24 -10.80 8.60
C SER A 113 -1.47 -11.32 9.35
N VAL A 114 -1.40 -11.44 10.68
CA VAL A 114 -2.51 -11.90 11.54
C VAL A 114 -3.66 -10.88 11.54
N HIS A 115 -3.36 -9.60 11.75
CA HIS A 115 -4.42 -8.58 11.72
C HIS A 115 -4.92 -8.26 10.32
N ALA A 116 -4.06 -8.31 9.30
CA ALA A 116 -4.48 -8.24 7.91
C ALA A 116 -5.45 -9.39 7.57
N GLY A 117 -5.13 -10.60 8.01
CA GLY A 117 -6.03 -11.77 7.93
C GLY A 117 -7.34 -11.54 8.69
N GLY A 118 -7.28 -11.03 9.93
CA GLY A 118 -8.48 -10.73 10.72
C GLY A 118 -9.40 -9.66 10.08
N VAL A 119 -8.82 -8.60 9.50
CA VAL A 119 -9.57 -7.60 8.72
C VAL A 119 -10.21 -8.25 7.49
N SER A 120 -9.44 -9.07 6.77
CA SER A 120 -9.90 -9.81 5.58
C SER A 120 -11.07 -10.75 5.90
N ASP A 121 -10.93 -11.59 6.92
CA ASP A 121 -11.94 -12.56 7.35
C ASP A 121 -13.23 -11.87 7.80
N LEU A 122 -13.11 -10.75 8.53
CA LEU A 122 -14.26 -9.96 8.95
C LEU A 122 -14.99 -9.32 7.77
N LEU A 123 -14.26 -8.78 6.79
CA LEU A 123 -14.89 -8.24 5.57
C LEU A 123 -15.57 -9.35 4.77
N ARG A 124 -14.89 -10.48 4.58
CA ARG A 124 -15.43 -11.63 3.87
C ARG A 124 -16.68 -12.18 4.55
N TYR A 125 -16.68 -12.27 5.89
CA TYR A 125 -17.81 -12.74 6.68
C TYR A 125 -19.02 -11.80 6.59
N ARG A 126 -18.80 -10.48 6.65
CA ARG A 126 -19.86 -9.47 6.48
C ARG A 126 -20.46 -9.47 5.07
N GLY A 127 -19.66 -9.82 4.07
CA GLY A 127 -20.03 -9.70 2.67
C GLY A 127 -19.97 -8.26 2.16
N ALA A 128 -20.29 -8.08 0.87
CA ALA A 128 -20.28 -6.77 0.23
C ALA A 128 -21.26 -5.82 0.93
N PHE A 129 -20.80 -4.62 1.24
CA PHE A 129 -21.57 -3.59 1.95
C PHE A 129 -22.14 -2.53 1.00
N ASP A 130 -23.06 -1.70 1.48
CA ASP A 130 -23.60 -0.59 0.70
C ASP A 130 -22.46 0.37 0.25
N PRO A 131 -22.25 0.59 -1.06
CA PRO A 131 -21.23 1.50 -1.58
C PRO A 131 -21.32 2.94 -1.01
N LYS A 132 -22.49 3.33 -0.50
CA LYS A 132 -22.73 4.63 0.14
C LYS A 132 -22.19 4.71 1.57
N ASN A 133 -21.87 3.58 2.22
CA ASN A 133 -21.24 3.57 3.54
C ASN A 133 -19.77 4.02 3.44
N LYS A 134 -19.56 5.34 3.49
CA LYS A 134 -18.23 5.96 3.35
C LYS A 134 -17.24 5.50 4.41
N LEU A 135 -17.70 5.25 5.64
CA LEU A 135 -16.87 4.84 6.76
C LEU A 135 -16.21 3.48 6.49
N ILE A 136 -17.02 2.47 6.18
CA ILE A 136 -16.53 1.11 5.91
C ILE A 136 -15.71 1.09 4.62
N PHE A 137 -16.14 1.84 3.60
CA PHE A 137 -15.39 1.95 2.36
C PHE A 137 -13.98 2.52 2.57
N GLU A 138 -13.85 3.65 3.28
CA GLU A 138 -12.54 4.26 3.54
C GLU A 138 -11.67 3.34 4.41
N ALA A 139 -12.24 2.70 5.42
CA ALA A 139 -11.53 1.71 6.24
C ALA A 139 -11.06 0.49 5.42
N MET A 140 -11.86 -0.01 4.48
CA MET A 140 -11.46 -1.06 3.55
C MET A 140 -10.34 -0.60 2.62
N LEU A 141 -10.47 0.58 2.02
CA LEU A 141 -9.49 1.12 1.08
C LEU A 141 -8.13 1.35 1.74
N GLU A 142 -8.11 1.75 3.02
CA GLU A 142 -6.87 1.88 3.79
C GLU A 142 -6.15 0.55 4.08
N ASN A 143 -6.85 -0.58 3.96
CA ASN A 143 -6.32 -1.91 4.26
C ASN A 143 -6.26 -2.84 3.04
N ILE A 144 -6.51 -2.31 1.84
CA ILE A 144 -6.49 -3.11 0.62
C ILE A 144 -5.12 -3.75 0.37
N GLY A 145 -4.03 -3.02 0.59
CA GLY A 145 -2.67 -3.53 0.46
C GLY A 145 -2.41 -4.72 1.40
N PRO A 146 -2.61 -4.56 2.73
CA PRO A 146 -2.54 -5.67 3.67
C PRO A 146 -3.43 -6.86 3.35
N ILE A 147 -4.69 -6.64 2.96
CA ILE A 147 -5.61 -7.72 2.57
C ILE A 147 -5.02 -8.49 1.38
N VAL A 148 -4.64 -7.79 0.30
CA VAL A 148 -4.06 -8.42 -0.89
C VAL A 148 -2.78 -9.19 -0.55
N ALA A 149 -1.90 -8.62 0.27
CA ALA A 149 -0.69 -9.30 0.70
C ALA A 149 -0.98 -10.60 1.47
N HIS A 150 -1.98 -10.59 2.36
CA HIS A 150 -2.44 -11.80 3.05
C HIS A 150 -2.85 -12.91 2.07
N TRP A 151 -3.59 -12.57 1.00
CA TRP A 151 -4.01 -13.54 -0.02
C TRP A 151 -2.85 -14.02 -0.90
N ILE A 152 -1.85 -13.18 -1.15
CA ILE A 152 -0.58 -13.61 -1.80
C ILE A 152 0.13 -14.65 -0.94
N GLU A 153 0.26 -14.40 0.36
CA GLU A 153 0.90 -15.32 1.32
C GLU A 153 0.15 -16.65 1.45
N LYS A 154 -1.19 -16.62 1.35
CA LYS A 154 -2.04 -17.82 1.33
C LYS A 154 -2.01 -18.58 0.01
N GLU A 155 -1.45 -17.99 -1.03
CA GLU A 155 -1.50 -18.51 -2.40
C GLU A 155 -2.94 -18.73 -2.90
N GLU A 156 -3.87 -17.89 -2.46
CA GLU A 156 -5.29 -17.97 -2.79
C GLU A 156 -5.76 -16.69 -3.53
N ASP A 157 -6.90 -16.79 -4.23
CA ASP A 157 -7.49 -15.62 -4.90
C ASP A 157 -8.06 -14.64 -3.87
N CYS A 158 -7.96 -13.34 -4.16
CA CYS A 158 -8.52 -12.36 -3.26
C CYS A 158 -10.05 -12.43 -3.33
N PHE A 159 -10.75 -12.59 -2.20
CA PHE A 159 -12.22 -12.64 -2.20
C PHE A 159 -12.86 -11.36 -2.77
N LEU A 160 -12.14 -10.24 -2.76
CA LEU A 160 -12.57 -8.97 -3.36
C LEU A 160 -12.65 -9.02 -4.89
N GLU A 161 -12.14 -10.07 -5.54
CA GLU A 161 -12.33 -10.32 -6.97
C GLU A 161 -13.80 -10.63 -7.32
N ALA A 162 -14.60 -11.07 -6.34
CA ALA A 162 -15.98 -11.45 -6.59
C ALA A 162 -16.82 -10.26 -7.10
N PRO A 163 -17.78 -10.48 -8.02
CA PRO A 163 -18.51 -9.41 -8.69
C PRO A 163 -19.17 -8.41 -7.75
N GLU A 164 -19.74 -8.87 -6.64
CA GLU A 164 -20.37 -8.02 -5.64
C GLU A 164 -19.41 -7.00 -5.01
N TRP A 165 -18.14 -7.35 -4.82
CA TRP A 165 -17.11 -6.44 -4.32
C TRP A 165 -16.61 -5.47 -5.38
N GLN A 166 -16.55 -5.91 -6.63
CA GLN A 166 -16.21 -5.05 -7.76
C GLN A 166 -17.26 -3.95 -7.95
N VAL A 167 -18.55 -4.26 -7.77
CA VAL A 167 -19.63 -3.27 -7.76
C VAL A 167 -19.39 -2.22 -6.66
N VAL A 168 -19.01 -2.63 -5.45
CA VAL A 168 -18.70 -1.70 -4.35
C VAL A 168 -17.59 -0.72 -4.72
N LEU A 169 -16.53 -1.21 -5.37
CA LEU A 169 -15.39 -0.38 -5.79
C LEU A 169 -15.70 0.56 -6.95
N GLN A 170 -16.62 0.17 -7.84
CA GLN A 170 -16.98 0.91 -9.05
C GLN A 170 -18.12 1.92 -8.84
N CYS A 171 -19.04 1.68 -7.90
CA CYS A 171 -20.23 2.52 -7.66
C CYS A 171 -19.95 3.85 -6.93
N ARG A 172 -19.00 4.65 -7.43
CA ARG A 172 -18.54 5.89 -6.78
C ARG A 172 -18.50 7.06 -7.77
N GLU A 173 -19.68 7.51 -8.21
CA GLU A 173 -19.85 8.57 -9.21
C GLU A 173 -19.29 9.95 -8.76
N ASP A 174 -19.34 10.25 -7.46
CA ASP A 174 -18.94 11.56 -6.90
C ASP A 174 -17.47 11.64 -6.45
N THR A 175 -16.61 10.74 -6.92
CA THR A 175 -15.23 10.69 -6.44
C THR A 175 -14.33 11.73 -7.10
N LYS A 176 -13.47 12.36 -6.29
CA LYS A 176 -12.41 13.24 -6.79
C LYS A 176 -11.49 12.45 -7.72
N LEU A 177 -10.85 13.12 -8.66
CA LEU A 177 -9.97 12.47 -9.66
C LEU A 177 -8.94 11.52 -9.03
N ALA A 178 -8.22 11.95 -8.01
CA ALA A 178 -7.21 11.13 -7.34
C ALA A 178 -7.79 9.84 -6.75
N ASP A 179 -9.02 9.90 -6.22
CA ASP A 179 -9.71 8.74 -5.70
C ASP A 179 -10.10 7.79 -6.83
N ARG A 180 -10.54 8.31 -7.99
CA ARG A 180 -10.83 7.49 -9.19
C ARG A 180 -9.58 6.78 -9.71
N ILE A 181 -8.45 7.48 -9.75
CA ILE A 181 -7.16 6.90 -10.14
C ILE A 181 -6.77 5.80 -9.16
N LEU A 182 -6.79 6.08 -7.85
CA LEU A 182 -6.48 5.09 -6.82
C LEU A 182 -7.40 3.88 -6.88
N LEU A 183 -8.71 4.08 -7.09
CA LEU A 183 -9.68 2.99 -7.25
C LEU A 183 -9.42 2.18 -8.52
N GLY A 184 -9.01 2.83 -9.62
CA GLY A 184 -8.58 2.13 -10.83
C GLY A 184 -7.38 1.22 -10.58
N VAL A 185 -6.38 1.70 -9.84
CA VAL A 185 -5.22 0.88 -9.43
C VAL A 185 -5.64 -0.25 -8.49
N VAL A 186 -6.45 0.06 -7.47
CA VAL A 186 -6.94 -0.92 -6.48
C VAL A 186 -7.76 -2.03 -7.14
N GLY A 187 -8.61 -1.68 -8.10
CA GLY A 187 -9.36 -2.66 -8.89
C GLY A 187 -8.45 -3.67 -9.57
N GLN A 188 -7.26 -3.26 -10.02
CA GLN A 188 -6.26 -4.17 -10.57
C GLN A 188 -5.46 -4.89 -9.47
N LEU A 189 -5.09 -4.21 -8.38
CA LEU A 189 -4.31 -4.78 -7.28
C LEU A 189 -4.97 -6.04 -6.70
N ILE A 190 -6.30 -6.08 -6.67
CA ILE A 190 -7.09 -7.19 -6.16
C ILE A 190 -6.85 -8.50 -6.93
N PHE A 191 -6.53 -8.44 -8.23
CA PHE A 191 -6.23 -9.62 -9.07
C PHE A 191 -4.77 -10.08 -8.97
N LEU A 192 -3.91 -9.34 -8.26
CA LEU A 192 -2.49 -9.67 -8.14
C LEU A 192 -2.23 -11.05 -7.51
N PRO A 193 -2.93 -11.49 -6.43
CA PRO A 193 -2.72 -12.82 -5.86
C PRO A 193 -2.92 -13.94 -6.88
N ARG A 194 -4.03 -13.87 -7.63
CA ARG A 194 -4.34 -14.83 -8.71
C ARG A 194 -3.26 -14.84 -9.78
N LEU A 195 -2.84 -13.67 -10.26
CA LEU A 195 -1.78 -13.58 -11.27
C LEU A 195 -0.48 -14.21 -10.77
N LEU A 196 -0.06 -13.90 -9.54
CA LEU A 196 1.18 -14.45 -8.98
C LEU A 196 1.09 -15.97 -8.78
N ARG A 197 -0.08 -16.51 -8.42
CA ARG A 197 -0.30 -17.97 -8.37
C ARG A 197 -0.19 -18.59 -9.76
N MET A 198 -0.96 -18.09 -10.73
CA MET A 198 -0.92 -18.58 -12.13
C MET A 198 0.49 -18.51 -12.72
N PHE A 199 1.24 -17.46 -12.41
CA PHE A 199 2.64 -17.34 -12.80
C PHE A 199 3.51 -18.46 -12.20
N ARG A 200 3.39 -18.74 -10.90
CA ARG A 200 4.15 -19.81 -10.24
C ARG A 200 3.80 -21.17 -10.84
N GLU A 201 2.52 -21.46 -11.00
CA GLU A 201 2.04 -22.69 -11.64
C GLU A 201 2.59 -22.83 -13.07
N ALA A 202 2.57 -21.76 -13.87
CA ALA A 202 3.11 -21.76 -15.23
C ALA A 202 4.63 -21.93 -15.28
N ARG A 203 5.37 -21.37 -14.32
CA ARG A 203 6.82 -21.53 -14.20
C ARG A 203 7.21 -22.95 -13.83
N ASP A 204 6.42 -23.59 -12.98
CA ASP A 204 6.66 -24.94 -12.46
C ASP A 204 6.06 -26.02 -13.40
N ASP A 205 5.73 -25.66 -14.65
CA ASP A 205 5.13 -26.53 -15.68
C ASP A 205 3.81 -27.22 -15.25
N HIS A 206 3.08 -26.61 -14.30
CA HIS A 206 1.80 -27.08 -13.78
C HIS A 206 0.60 -26.24 -14.23
N GLY A 207 0.84 -25.05 -14.81
CA GLY A 207 -0.19 -24.08 -15.20
C GLY A 207 -0.10 -23.60 -16.64
N SER A 208 -1.08 -22.79 -17.06
CA SER A 208 -1.12 -22.19 -18.40
C SER A 208 -0.36 -20.87 -18.45
N VAL A 209 0.72 -20.83 -19.23
CA VAL A 209 1.45 -19.59 -19.54
C VAL A 209 0.53 -18.59 -20.25
N GLU A 210 -0.30 -19.05 -21.20
CA GLU A 210 -1.30 -18.24 -21.90
C GLU A 210 -2.27 -17.57 -20.94
N GLY A 211 -2.88 -18.32 -20.02
CA GLY A 211 -3.84 -17.76 -19.06
C GLY A 211 -3.21 -16.69 -18.16
N ALA A 212 -1.99 -16.92 -17.68
CA ALA A 212 -1.26 -15.95 -16.87
C ALA A 212 -0.92 -14.69 -17.70
N MET A 213 -0.52 -14.86 -18.96
CA MET A 213 -0.25 -13.75 -19.89
C MET A 213 -1.53 -12.94 -20.16
N ASP A 214 -2.66 -13.59 -20.43
CA ASP A 214 -3.92 -12.93 -20.73
C ASP A 214 -4.39 -12.06 -19.56
N LEU A 215 -4.29 -12.59 -18.33
CA LEU A 215 -4.61 -11.82 -17.12
C LEU A 215 -3.64 -10.63 -16.95
N ALA A 216 -2.33 -10.86 -17.07
CA ALA A 216 -1.34 -9.80 -16.92
C ALA A 216 -1.48 -8.70 -17.99
N MET A 217 -1.80 -9.07 -19.25
CA MET A 217 -2.06 -8.13 -20.32
C MET A 217 -3.33 -7.30 -20.06
N SER A 218 -4.40 -7.94 -19.58
CA SER A 218 -5.64 -7.25 -19.19
C SER A 218 -5.38 -6.21 -18.09
N MET A 219 -4.65 -6.60 -17.05
CA MET A 219 -4.25 -5.70 -15.97
C MET A 219 -3.35 -4.56 -16.47
N ALA A 220 -2.39 -4.85 -17.36
CA ALA A 220 -1.52 -3.83 -17.94
C ALA A 220 -2.31 -2.81 -18.76
N VAL A 221 -3.27 -3.25 -19.59
CA VAL A 221 -4.14 -2.34 -20.36
C VAL A 221 -4.96 -1.45 -19.42
N ALA A 222 -5.54 -2.00 -18.36
CA ALA A 222 -6.28 -1.21 -17.37
C ALA A 222 -5.38 -0.16 -16.67
N LEU A 223 -4.14 -0.53 -16.32
CA LEU A 223 -3.18 0.39 -15.70
C LEU A 223 -2.66 1.47 -16.68
N ARG A 224 -2.63 1.18 -17.98
CA ARG A 224 -2.38 2.20 -19.03
C ARG A 224 -3.51 3.22 -19.11
N ASN A 225 -4.76 2.79 -18.96
CA ASN A 225 -5.89 3.72 -18.91
C ASN A 225 -5.81 4.63 -17.67
N VAL A 226 -5.41 4.07 -16.52
CA VAL A 226 -5.11 4.86 -15.32
C VAL A 226 -3.94 5.83 -15.56
N ASP A 227 -2.93 5.40 -16.30
CA ASP A 227 -1.79 6.25 -16.66
C ASP A 227 -2.20 7.48 -17.48
N ASN A 228 -3.04 7.29 -18.49
CA ASN A 228 -3.58 8.38 -19.28
C ASN A 228 -4.35 9.38 -18.39
N MET A 229 -5.11 8.88 -17.40
CA MET A 229 -5.80 9.76 -16.44
C MET A 229 -4.84 10.54 -15.53
N LEU A 230 -3.70 9.94 -15.16
CA LEU A 230 -2.65 10.63 -14.41
C LEU A 230 -2.04 11.76 -15.25
N GLU A 231 -1.68 11.48 -16.51
CA GLU A 231 -1.09 12.46 -17.42
C GLU A 231 -2.05 13.60 -17.78
N ASP A 232 -3.28 13.27 -18.18
CA ASP A 232 -4.24 14.24 -18.69
C ASP A 232 -4.77 15.19 -17.62
N LYS A 233 -4.69 14.82 -16.34
CA LYS A 233 -5.43 15.53 -15.30
C LYS A 233 -4.63 15.74 -14.03
N LEU A 234 -3.94 14.72 -13.52
CA LEU A 234 -3.20 14.87 -12.26
C LEU A 234 -1.93 15.70 -12.47
N PHE A 235 -1.13 15.39 -13.51
CA PHE A 235 0.13 16.09 -13.75
C PHE A 235 -0.04 17.50 -14.31
N GLN A 236 -1.25 17.90 -14.72
CA GLN A 236 -1.56 19.29 -15.07
C GLN A 236 -1.66 20.18 -13.81
N ASP A 237 -2.09 19.61 -12.68
CA ASP A 237 -2.31 20.33 -11.42
C ASP A 237 -1.08 20.31 -10.49
N VAL A 238 -0.09 19.47 -10.79
CA VAL A 238 1.12 19.32 -9.96
C VAL A 238 2.25 20.19 -10.49
N SER A 239 2.82 21.03 -9.62
CA SER A 239 4.01 21.82 -9.94
C SER A 239 5.22 20.91 -10.13
N ILE A 240 5.90 21.04 -11.27
CA ILE A 240 7.15 20.34 -11.56
C ILE A 240 8.27 21.36 -11.57
N VAL A 241 9.18 21.24 -10.60
CA VAL A 241 10.34 22.12 -10.48
C VAL A 241 11.61 21.41 -10.93
N SER A 242 12.38 22.09 -11.79
CA SER A 242 13.74 21.67 -12.14
C SER A 242 14.69 22.13 -11.05
N ARG A 243 15.48 21.22 -10.49
CA ARG A 243 16.52 21.56 -9.51
C ARG A 243 17.88 21.26 -10.13
N SER A 244 18.52 22.31 -10.65
CA SER A 244 19.92 22.23 -11.07
C SER A 244 20.80 22.22 -9.81
N ASN A 245 21.49 21.10 -9.55
CA ASN A 245 22.65 21.01 -8.65
C ASN A 245 22.47 21.45 -7.19
N ALA A 246 21.39 21.06 -6.52
CA ALA A 246 21.29 21.22 -5.06
C ALA A 246 21.88 20.00 -4.31
N GLY A 247 23.11 19.55 -4.61
CA GLY A 247 23.84 18.54 -3.84
C GLY A 247 23.17 17.16 -3.69
N TRP A 248 22.13 16.87 -4.48
CA TRP A 248 21.37 15.64 -4.43
C TRP A 248 21.67 14.92 -5.74
N ASP A 249 22.53 13.91 -5.71
CA ASP A 249 22.84 13.03 -6.85
C ASP A 249 21.63 12.12 -7.17
N ALA A 250 20.47 12.74 -7.38
CA ALA A 250 19.22 12.06 -7.66
C ALA A 250 19.17 11.61 -9.12
N PRO A 251 18.52 10.46 -9.41
CA PRO A 251 18.38 9.93 -10.77
C PRO A 251 17.39 10.74 -11.65
N VAL A 252 16.91 11.90 -11.16
CA VAL A 252 15.95 12.79 -11.80
C VAL A 252 16.36 14.24 -11.58
N ASN A 253 16.15 15.08 -12.61
CA ASN A 253 16.46 16.51 -12.57
C ASN A 253 15.23 17.38 -12.22
N CYS A 254 14.05 16.76 -12.18
CA CYS A 254 12.79 17.40 -11.85
C CYS A 254 12.17 16.73 -10.64
N PHE A 255 11.42 17.49 -9.85
CA PHE A 255 10.70 16.99 -8.69
C PHE A 255 9.28 17.53 -8.70
N TYR A 256 8.37 16.76 -8.14
CA TYR A 256 7.05 17.29 -7.84
C TYR A 256 7.11 18.18 -6.60
N GLU A 257 6.37 19.28 -6.61
CA GLU A 257 6.24 20.23 -5.50
C GLU A 257 4.77 20.38 -5.11
N ASP A 258 4.51 20.54 -3.82
CA ASP A 258 3.17 20.68 -3.22
C ASP A 258 2.20 19.55 -3.58
N VAL A 259 2.71 18.32 -3.72
CA VAL A 259 1.87 17.16 -4.03
C VAL A 259 1.04 16.79 -2.83
N LYS A 260 -0.28 16.77 -2.99
CA LYS A 260 -1.18 16.31 -1.93
C LYS A 260 -0.92 14.82 -1.67
N GLN A 261 -0.92 14.42 -0.40
CA GLN A 261 -0.65 13.04 0.02
C GLN A 261 -1.45 11.98 -0.77
N LYS A 262 -2.74 12.25 -1.04
CA LYS A 262 -3.61 11.36 -1.82
C LYS A 262 -3.15 11.16 -3.27
N ASP A 263 -2.57 12.20 -3.86
CA ASP A 263 -2.09 12.22 -5.25
C ASP A 263 -0.78 11.43 -5.32
N ALA A 264 0.13 11.68 -4.36
CA ALA A 264 1.35 10.89 -4.20
C ALA A 264 1.06 9.41 -3.94
N ARG A 265 0.04 9.09 -3.13
CA ARG A 265 -0.42 7.73 -2.89
C ARG A 265 -0.87 7.05 -4.18
N ALA A 266 -1.71 7.73 -4.96
CA ALA A 266 -2.20 7.20 -6.24
C ALA A 266 -1.03 6.94 -7.22
N ILE A 267 -0.08 7.88 -7.33
CA ILE A 267 1.13 7.73 -8.14
C ILE A 267 1.94 6.51 -7.68
N CYS A 268 2.22 6.39 -6.37
CA CYS A 268 3.05 5.30 -5.86
C CYS A 268 2.41 3.93 -6.10
N TRP A 269 1.12 3.77 -5.80
CA TRP A 269 0.43 2.50 -6.03
C TRP A 269 0.36 2.14 -7.51
N HIS A 270 0.13 3.13 -8.40
CA HIS A 270 0.17 2.92 -9.84
C HIS A 270 1.56 2.44 -10.30
N VAL A 271 2.63 3.10 -9.85
CA VAL A 271 4.01 2.72 -10.19
C VAL A 271 4.35 1.32 -9.69
N ILE A 272 4.06 1.02 -8.42
CA ILE A 272 4.33 -0.29 -7.81
C ILE A 272 3.66 -1.38 -8.64
N LEU A 273 2.34 -1.28 -8.83
CA LEU A 273 1.59 -2.33 -9.49
C LEU A 273 1.99 -2.46 -10.97
N SER A 274 2.13 -1.35 -11.69
CA SER A 274 2.50 -1.38 -13.11
C SER A 274 3.87 -2.03 -13.33
N ILE A 275 4.87 -1.73 -12.49
CA ILE A 275 6.18 -2.38 -12.60
C ILE A 275 6.10 -3.88 -12.31
N ILE A 276 5.34 -4.28 -11.29
CA ILE A 276 5.11 -5.71 -10.97
C ILE A 276 4.49 -6.44 -12.17
N ILE A 277 3.42 -5.90 -12.76
CA ILE A 277 2.74 -6.50 -13.90
C ILE A 277 3.64 -6.55 -15.14
N ASN A 278 4.37 -5.48 -15.45
CA ASN A 278 5.30 -5.47 -16.58
C ASN A 278 6.42 -6.50 -16.40
N ASN A 279 6.94 -6.67 -15.18
CA ASN A 279 7.96 -7.69 -14.90
C ASN A 279 7.40 -9.11 -15.00
N ALA A 280 6.15 -9.34 -14.56
CA ALA A 280 5.46 -10.60 -14.77
C ALA A 280 5.30 -10.92 -16.27
N LEU A 281 4.90 -9.93 -17.08
CA LEU A 281 4.81 -10.07 -18.53
C LEU A 281 6.16 -10.42 -19.18
N VAL A 282 7.24 -9.72 -18.81
CA VAL A 282 8.59 -10.03 -19.32
C VAL A 282 8.99 -11.47 -18.98
N ALA A 283 8.72 -11.92 -17.76
CA ALA A 283 9.03 -13.28 -17.34
C ALA A 283 8.19 -14.34 -18.09
N LEU A 284 6.88 -14.11 -18.24
CA LEU A 284 5.97 -15.00 -18.98
C LEU A 284 6.31 -15.09 -20.47
N ILE A 285 6.69 -13.98 -21.10
CA ILE A 285 7.23 -13.95 -22.46
C ILE A 285 8.48 -14.85 -22.55
N GLY A 286 9.36 -14.76 -21.56
CA GLY A 286 10.55 -15.62 -21.46
C GLY A 286 10.20 -17.11 -21.36
N LEU A 287 9.21 -17.48 -20.55
CA LEU A 287 8.72 -18.86 -20.45
C LEU A 287 8.13 -19.35 -21.78
N LYS A 288 7.31 -18.53 -22.44
CA LYS A 288 6.70 -18.84 -23.74
C LYS A 288 7.72 -18.99 -24.88
N ALA A 289 8.81 -18.23 -24.85
CA ALA A 289 9.90 -18.38 -25.82
C ALA A 289 10.63 -19.73 -25.64
N ARG A 290 10.80 -20.21 -24.39
CA ARG A 290 11.44 -21.50 -24.09
C ARG A 290 10.60 -22.70 -24.52
N SER A 291 9.27 -22.58 -24.54
CA SER A 291 8.36 -23.65 -24.98
C SER A 291 8.26 -23.82 -26.51
N GLY A 292 9.13 -23.16 -27.29
CA GLY A 292 9.22 -23.35 -28.73
C GLY A 292 8.39 -22.38 -29.57
N CYS A 293 7.85 -21.30 -28.97
CA CYS A 293 7.18 -20.26 -29.74
C CYS A 293 8.20 -19.43 -30.53
N SER A 294 8.18 -19.54 -31.86
CA SER A 294 9.12 -18.85 -32.78
C SER A 294 8.88 -17.34 -32.94
N LYS A 295 7.98 -16.73 -32.17
CA LYS A 295 7.73 -15.28 -32.27
C LYS A 295 8.84 -14.52 -31.55
N ASP A 296 9.45 -13.55 -32.25
CA ASP A 296 10.37 -12.61 -31.64
C ASP A 296 9.58 -11.62 -30.77
N PHE A 297 9.80 -11.68 -29.45
CA PHE A 297 9.20 -10.77 -28.47
C PHE A 297 10.19 -9.74 -27.92
N SER A 298 11.40 -9.64 -28.48
CA SER A 298 12.46 -8.74 -27.99
C SER A 298 12.00 -7.29 -27.91
N GLY A 299 11.30 -6.80 -28.94
CA GLY A 299 10.75 -5.44 -28.97
C GLY A 299 9.75 -5.17 -27.84
N CYS A 300 8.86 -6.11 -27.54
CA CYS A 300 7.89 -5.98 -26.45
C CYS A 300 8.58 -5.93 -25.08
N VAL A 301 9.60 -6.76 -24.87
CA VAL A 301 10.36 -6.78 -23.60
C VAL A 301 11.08 -5.46 -23.37
N GLU A 302 11.74 -4.91 -24.40
CA GLU A 302 12.43 -3.62 -24.28
C GLU A 302 11.46 -2.45 -24.08
N GLU A 303 10.27 -2.51 -24.67
CA GLU A 303 9.20 -1.55 -24.39
C GLU A 303 8.74 -1.59 -22.92
N LEU A 304 8.50 -2.78 -22.36
CA LEU A 304 8.09 -2.92 -20.96
C LEU A 304 9.16 -2.39 -20.00
N LYS A 305 10.45 -2.70 -20.25
CA LYS A 305 11.58 -2.18 -19.46
C LYS A 305 11.71 -0.66 -19.56
N ARG A 306 11.61 -0.10 -20.77
CA ARG A 306 11.62 1.35 -21.01
C ARG A 306 10.48 2.03 -20.25
N TYR A 307 9.29 1.43 -20.25
CA TYR A 307 8.16 1.98 -19.51
C TYR A 307 8.34 1.87 -17.99
N ASN A 308 8.92 0.78 -17.48
CA ASN A 308 9.28 0.67 -16.06
C ASN A 308 10.23 1.78 -15.60
N LEU A 309 11.19 2.19 -16.45
CA LEU A 309 12.06 3.34 -16.15
C LEU A 309 11.27 4.65 -16.05
N ILE A 310 10.30 4.89 -16.95
CA ILE A 310 9.43 6.08 -16.91
C ILE A 310 8.64 6.11 -15.60
N LEU A 311 8.00 4.99 -15.24
CA LEU A 311 7.27 4.84 -13.98
C LEU A 311 8.16 5.06 -12.76
N SER A 312 9.37 4.49 -12.78
CA SER A 312 10.37 4.63 -11.71
C SER A 312 10.77 6.09 -11.49
N ARG A 313 11.02 6.83 -12.57
CA ARG A 313 11.32 8.27 -12.50
C ARG A 313 10.19 9.05 -11.83
N ARG A 314 8.93 8.76 -12.12
CA ARG A 314 7.78 9.43 -11.46
C ARG A 314 7.77 9.17 -9.96
N ALA A 315 8.08 7.95 -9.50
CA ALA A 315 8.25 7.72 -8.06
C ALA A 315 9.44 8.51 -7.50
N TRP A 316 10.58 8.56 -8.19
CA TRP A 316 11.75 9.30 -7.71
C TRP A 316 11.51 10.81 -7.63
N MET A 317 10.65 11.37 -8.48
CA MET A 317 10.23 12.77 -8.42
C MET A 317 9.49 13.15 -7.12
N LEU A 318 8.97 12.17 -6.36
CA LEU A 318 8.33 12.40 -5.05
C LEU A 318 9.32 12.49 -3.87
N ALA A 319 10.63 12.34 -4.11
CA ALA A 319 11.60 12.20 -3.03
C ALA A 319 11.69 13.44 -2.11
N THR A 320 11.53 14.64 -2.65
CA THR A 320 11.54 15.89 -1.86
C THR A 320 10.36 15.94 -0.90
N GLU A 321 9.17 15.65 -1.42
CA GLU A 321 7.94 15.64 -0.65
C GLU A 321 7.96 14.56 0.45
N ALA A 322 8.42 13.34 0.11
CA ALA A 322 8.55 12.25 1.06
C ALA A 322 9.49 12.56 2.22
N ARG A 323 10.58 13.31 1.98
CA ARG A 323 11.49 13.79 3.03
C ARG A 323 10.83 14.81 3.96
N GLN A 324 10.06 15.73 3.41
CA GLN A 324 9.39 16.78 4.18
C GLN A 324 8.28 16.22 5.07
N CYS A 325 7.48 15.29 4.52
CA CYS A 325 6.34 14.72 5.22
C CYS A 325 6.70 13.50 6.10
N GLY A 326 7.82 12.84 5.83
CA GLY A 326 8.29 11.66 6.56
C GLY A 326 7.56 10.36 6.20
N LEU A 327 8.14 9.25 6.64
CA LEU A 327 7.70 7.89 6.27
C LEU A 327 6.29 7.53 6.77
N MET A 328 5.84 8.10 7.89
CA MET A 328 4.51 7.78 8.44
C MET A 328 3.38 8.26 7.51
N VAL A 329 3.56 9.42 6.88
CA VAL A 329 2.61 10.01 5.93
C VAL A 329 2.76 9.35 4.55
N TYR A 330 3.99 8.97 4.19
CA TYR A 330 4.38 8.39 2.91
C TYR A 330 4.75 6.90 3.02
N TYR A 331 4.02 6.12 3.84
CA TYR A 331 4.37 4.72 4.12
C TYR A 331 4.41 3.82 2.88
N PHE A 332 3.63 4.17 1.85
CA PHE A 332 3.59 3.50 0.55
C PHE A 332 4.84 3.77 -0.31
N TYR A 333 5.62 4.82 -0.01
CA TYR A 333 6.72 5.28 -0.85
C TYR A 333 7.91 4.31 -0.84
N THR A 334 8.19 3.69 0.32
CA THR A 334 9.19 2.62 0.45
C THR A 334 8.95 1.50 -0.56
N GLY A 335 7.69 1.07 -0.73
CA GLY A 335 7.33 0.06 -1.71
C GLY A 335 7.63 0.49 -3.15
N ALA A 336 7.38 1.75 -3.49
CA ALA A 336 7.69 2.30 -4.81
C ALA A 336 9.19 2.33 -5.08
N LEU A 337 9.99 2.76 -4.10
CA LEU A 337 11.45 2.76 -4.18
C LEU A 337 12.01 1.35 -4.37
N VAL A 338 11.59 0.39 -3.54
CA VAL A 338 12.02 -1.02 -3.63
C VAL A 338 11.63 -1.64 -4.98
N THR A 339 10.42 -1.36 -5.47
CA THR A 339 9.95 -1.90 -6.74
C THR A 339 10.68 -1.27 -7.94
N SER A 340 11.02 0.00 -7.86
CA SER A 340 11.75 0.75 -8.90
C SER A 340 13.26 0.45 -8.96
N TYR A 341 13.81 -0.22 -7.94
CA TYR A 341 15.25 -0.40 -7.77
C TYR A 341 15.93 -1.07 -8.97
N LYS A 342 15.33 -2.12 -9.54
CA LYS A 342 15.88 -2.81 -10.73
C LYS A 342 15.81 -2.00 -12.03
N SER A 343 14.97 -0.96 -12.06
CA SER A 343 14.87 -0.05 -13.22
C SER A 343 15.98 1.01 -13.22
N ALA A 344 16.73 1.15 -12.12
CA ALA A 344 17.86 2.07 -12.04
C ALA A 344 18.97 1.65 -13.02
N GLN A 345 19.36 2.58 -13.90
CA GLN A 345 20.31 2.32 -14.99
C GLN A 345 21.79 2.32 -14.57
N SER A 346 22.11 2.77 -13.36
CA SER A 346 23.48 2.86 -12.84
C SER A 346 23.56 2.46 -11.37
N ALA A 347 24.75 2.07 -10.92
CA ALA A 347 25.03 1.80 -9.51
C ALA A 347 24.78 3.04 -8.64
N ASP A 348 25.08 4.24 -9.15
CA ASP A 348 24.84 5.50 -8.43
C ASP A 348 23.36 5.74 -8.18
N HIS A 349 22.49 5.46 -9.16
CA HIS A 349 21.05 5.54 -8.98
C HIS A 349 20.54 4.52 -7.94
N GLN A 350 21.09 3.30 -7.93
CA GLN A 350 20.78 2.29 -6.92
C GLN A 350 21.24 2.74 -5.53
N ASN A 351 22.47 3.26 -5.41
CA ASN A 351 23.01 3.83 -4.18
C ASN A 351 22.15 4.97 -3.66
N TRP A 352 21.65 5.84 -4.55
CA TRP A 352 20.71 6.90 -4.18
C TRP A 352 19.41 6.34 -3.60
N ILE A 353 18.83 5.29 -4.20
CA ILE A 353 17.62 4.64 -3.66
C ILE A 353 17.88 4.08 -2.26
N ILE A 354 19.00 3.37 -2.07
CA ILE A 354 19.39 2.83 -0.76
C ILE A 354 19.58 3.96 0.27
N SER A 355 20.28 5.02 -0.12
CA SER A 355 20.51 6.19 0.73
C SER A 355 19.20 6.84 1.15
N LEU A 356 18.28 7.06 0.20
CA LEU A 356 16.96 7.63 0.46
C LEU A 356 16.11 6.71 1.34
N LEU A 357 16.09 5.40 1.10
CA LEU A 357 15.40 4.44 1.96
C LEU A 357 15.90 4.51 3.39
N ASN A 358 17.22 4.57 3.58
CA ASN A 358 17.85 4.73 4.88
C ASN A 358 17.53 6.09 5.49
N GLU A 359 17.55 7.18 4.73
CA GLU A 359 17.20 8.53 5.19
C GLU A 359 15.75 8.59 5.69
N LEU A 360 14.81 8.03 4.94
CA LEU A 360 13.39 7.95 5.35
C LEU A 360 13.19 7.04 6.58
N HIS A 361 14.11 6.10 6.82
CA HIS A 361 14.12 5.18 7.96
C HIS A 361 15.02 5.62 9.12
N ARG A 362 15.77 6.74 9.03
CA ARG A 362 16.74 7.23 10.06
C ARG A 362 16.08 7.68 11.37
N SER A 363 14.87 7.19 11.60
CA SER A 363 14.10 7.46 12.78
C SER A 363 14.74 6.79 14.00
N ASP A 364 14.93 5.48 14.10
CA ASP A 364 15.33 4.91 15.40
C ASP A 364 16.54 3.99 15.31
N GLU A 365 17.48 4.14 16.26
CA GLU A 365 18.59 3.23 16.64
C GLU A 365 18.34 1.75 16.33
N SER A 366 18.55 1.35 15.08
CA SER A 366 18.40 -0.02 14.57
C SER A 366 19.53 -0.21 13.61
N ASP A 367 20.40 -1.17 13.91
CA ASP A 367 21.56 -1.50 13.08
C ASP A 367 21.18 -2.09 11.71
N ALA A 368 19.90 -2.40 11.48
CA ALA A 368 19.41 -2.96 10.22
C ALA A 368 19.13 -1.85 9.18
N LEU A 369 20.19 -1.37 8.55
CA LEU A 369 20.11 -0.49 7.38
C LEU A 369 19.60 -1.25 6.14
N TRP A 370 18.91 -0.55 5.25
CA TRP A 370 18.66 -1.03 3.89
C TRP A 370 20.01 -1.22 3.19
N THR A 371 20.20 -2.41 2.63
CA THR A 371 21.34 -2.77 1.79
C THR A 371 20.85 -3.15 0.40
N HIS A 372 21.75 -3.19 -0.58
CA HIS A 372 21.45 -3.68 -1.92
C HIS A 372 20.83 -5.09 -1.89
N GLU A 373 21.38 -5.98 -1.07
CA GLU A 373 20.87 -7.35 -0.91
C GLU A 373 19.43 -7.38 -0.35
N ILE A 374 19.15 -6.58 0.68
CA ILE A 374 17.81 -6.49 1.29
C ILE A 374 16.80 -5.94 0.27
N VAL A 375 17.14 -4.87 -0.44
CA VAL A 375 16.26 -4.27 -1.44
C VAL A 375 16.07 -5.19 -2.63
N GLU A 376 17.12 -5.85 -3.11
CA GLU A 376 17.02 -6.78 -4.23
C GLU A 376 16.15 -7.98 -3.87
N ARG A 377 16.37 -8.59 -2.70
CA ARG A 377 15.52 -9.67 -2.18
C ARG A 377 14.07 -9.23 -2.03
N SER A 378 13.84 -8.04 -1.50
CA SER A 378 12.48 -7.49 -1.34
C SER A 378 11.83 -7.24 -2.71
N SER A 379 12.57 -6.67 -3.67
CA SER A 379 12.12 -6.45 -5.04
C SER A 379 11.76 -7.76 -5.74
N ARG A 380 12.49 -8.85 -5.49
CA ARG A 380 12.15 -10.21 -5.97
C ARG A 380 10.92 -10.81 -5.29
N ALA A 381 10.58 -10.42 -4.06
CA ALA A 381 9.31 -10.84 -3.46
C ALA A 381 8.11 -10.19 -4.19
N PHE A 382 8.28 -8.98 -4.72
CA PHE A 382 7.25 -8.26 -5.46
C PHE A 382 7.20 -8.59 -6.96
N THR A 383 8.33 -8.98 -7.54
CA THR A 383 8.45 -9.31 -8.96
C THR A 383 8.59 -10.81 -9.07
N ALA A 384 7.75 -11.50 -9.84
CA ALA A 384 7.70 -12.97 -9.92
C ALA A 384 9.00 -13.65 -10.44
N SER A 385 10.10 -12.92 -10.49
CA SER A 385 11.47 -13.36 -10.73
C SER A 385 12.17 -13.79 -9.43
N VAL A 386 12.14 -15.10 -9.16
CA VAL A 386 13.15 -15.80 -8.36
C VAL A 386 14.14 -16.45 -9.32
#